data_AF-A0AAE4NYQ8-F1
#
_entry.id   AF-A0AAE4NYQ8-F1
#
_cell.length_a   1.000
_cell.length_b   1.000
_cell.length_c   1.000
_cell.angle_alpha   90.00
_cell.angle_beta   90.00
_cell.angle_gamma   90.00
#
_symmetry.space_group_name_H-M   'P 1'
#
loop_
_entity.id
_entity.type
_entity.pdbx_description
1 polymer ?
#
loop_
_entity_poly.entity_id
_entity_poly.type
_entity_poly.pdbx_seq_one_letter_code
_entity_poly.pdbx_strand_id
1 'polypeptide(L)'
;MRGELIRVLSEIEEKANELKLDGYNPDVVVMGREAYEFVKTLANEEFGGDEELLELSGLKVRIVDELGGDALIMDSRAVGFEARAIRRIKVVR
;
A
#
# COMPACT_ATOMS: atom_id res chain seq x y z
N MET A 1 -11.97 12.60 5.69
CA MET A 1 -11.38 11.46 6.42
C MET A 1 -11.81 10.15 5.77
N ARG A 2 -13.08 9.72 5.82
CA ARG A 2 -13.58 8.56 5.02
C ARG A 2 -13.18 8.52 3.55
N GLY A 3 -13.27 9.67 2.86
CA GLY A 3 -12.90 9.77 1.45
C GLY A 3 -11.41 9.54 1.18
N GLU A 4 -10.53 9.80 2.16
CA GLU A 4 -9.09 9.58 1.99
C GLU A 4 -8.71 8.12 2.17
N LEU A 5 -9.31 7.42 3.14
CA LEU A 5 -9.10 5.98 3.29
C LEU A 5 -9.55 5.23 2.05
N ILE A 6 -10.77 5.54 1.56
CA ILE A 6 -11.30 4.94 0.32
C ILE A 6 -10.37 5.23 -0.84
N ARG A 7 -9.88 6.48 -1.00
CA ARG A 7 -8.93 6.82 -2.05
C ARG A 7 -7.68 5.95 -2.00
N VAL A 8 -7.03 5.84 -0.83
CA VAL A 8 -5.80 5.05 -0.71
C VAL A 8 -6.05 3.58 -1.02
N LEU A 9 -7.13 2.99 -0.48
CA LEU A 9 -7.49 1.60 -0.77
C LEU A 9 -7.78 1.37 -2.24
N SER A 10 -8.54 2.26 -2.89
CA SER A 10 -8.81 2.19 -4.33
C SER A 10 -7.54 2.33 -5.16
N GLU A 11 -6.62 3.23 -4.81
CA GLU A 11 -5.34 3.36 -5.51
C GLU A 11 -4.48 2.09 -5.36
N ILE A 12 -4.43 1.47 -4.17
CA ILE A 12 -3.73 0.20 -3.95
C ILE A 12 -4.33 -0.90 -4.82
N GLU A 13 -5.66 -1.04 -4.83
CA GLU A 13 -6.35 -2.06 -5.63
C GLU A 13 -6.17 -1.85 -7.13
N GLU A 14 -6.27 -0.61 -7.60
CA GLU A 14 -6.01 -0.25 -9.00
C GLU A 14 -4.59 -0.68 -9.41
N LYS A 15 -3.58 -0.31 -8.63
CA LYS A 15 -2.18 -0.64 -8.94
C LYS A 15 -1.86 -2.13 -8.81
N ALA A 16 -2.48 -2.82 -7.87
CA ALA A 16 -2.38 -4.27 -7.78
C ALA A 16 -3.01 -4.94 -9.02
N ASN A 17 -4.15 -4.45 -9.50
CA ASN A 17 -4.79 -5.00 -10.70
C ASN A 17 -4.00 -4.71 -11.98
N GLU A 18 -3.40 -3.51 -12.12
CA GLU A 18 -2.46 -3.23 -13.21
C GLU A 18 -1.30 -4.23 -13.24
N LEU A 19 -0.68 -4.50 -12.08
CA LEU A 19 0.40 -5.49 -11.98
C LEU A 19 -0.06 -6.90 -12.39
N LYS A 20 -1.28 -7.30 -11.99
CA LYS A 20 -1.87 -8.58 -12.41
C LYS A 20 -2.10 -8.65 -13.91
N LEU A 21 -2.57 -7.57 -14.54
CA LEU A 21 -2.77 -7.50 -15.99
C LEU A 21 -1.44 -7.59 -16.75
N ASP A 22 -0.36 -7.06 -16.16
CA ASP A 22 1.01 -7.19 -16.67
C ASP A 22 1.63 -8.58 -16.43
N GLY A 23 0.93 -9.49 -15.74
CA GLY A 23 1.37 -10.86 -15.47
C GLY A 23 2.13 -11.05 -14.15
N TYR A 24 2.22 -10.03 -13.31
CA TYR A 24 2.83 -10.12 -11.98
C TYR A 24 1.83 -10.60 -10.92
N ASN A 25 2.35 -11.08 -9.79
CA ASN A 25 1.54 -11.49 -8.65
C ASN A 25 1.84 -10.60 -7.43
N PRO A 26 1.21 -9.41 -7.32
CA PRO A 26 1.46 -8.50 -6.21
C PRO A 26 1.07 -9.16 -4.89
N ASP A 27 1.96 -9.09 -3.92
CA ASP A 27 1.82 -9.77 -2.63
C ASP A 27 2.13 -8.87 -1.41
N VAL A 28 2.71 -7.69 -1.65
CA VAL A 28 3.11 -6.77 -0.59
C VAL A 28 2.89 -5.30 -0.97
N VAL A 29 2.48 -4.50 0.02
CA VAL A 29 2.52 -3.04 0.02
C VAL A 29 3.61 -2.60 0.99
N VAL A 30 4.66 -1.97 0.47
CA VAL A 30 5.73 -1.38 1.26
C VAL A 30 5.43 0.10 1.44
N MET A 31 5.17 0.52 2.66
CA MET A 31 4.78 1.88 3.00
C MET A 31 5.92 2.60 3.70
N GLY A 32 6.04 3.89 3.47
CA GLY A 32 6.80 4.74 4.37
C GLY A 32 6.12 4.84 5.73
N ARG A 33 6.91 5.15 6.78
CA ARG A 33 6.36 5.25 8.14
C ARG A 33 5.27 6.31 8.23
N GLU A 34 5.46 7.46 7.59
CA GLU A 34 4.47 8.54 7.54
C GLU A 34 3.18 8.07 6.83
N ALA A 35 3.33 7.38 5.69
CA ALA A 35 2.20 6.78 4.97
C ALA A 35 1.45 5.73 5.81
N TYR A 36 2.18 4.87 6.52
CA TYR A 36 1.60 3.85 7.39
C TYR A 36 0.81 4.46 8.53
N GLU A 37 1.38 5.41 9.27
CA GLU A 37 0.70 6.06 10.40
C GLU A 37 -0.53 6.86 9.94
N PHE A 38 -0.44 7.50 8.77
CA PHE A 38 -1.59 8.17 8.16
C PHE A 38 -2.74 7.20 7.88
N VAL A 39 -2.47 6.07 7.20
CA VAL A 39 -3.52 5.08 6.89
C VAL A 39 -4.01 4.38 8.17
N LYS A 40 -3.13 4.10 9.13
CA LYS A 40 -3.49 3.54 10.44
C LYS A 40 -4.47 4.48 11.16
N THR A 41 -4.17 5.78 11.20
CA THR A 41 -5.05 6.78 11.82
C THR A 41 -6.41 6.80 11.16
N LEU A 42 -6.46 6.84 9.82
CA LEU A 42 -7.72 6.81 9.07
C LEU A 42 -8.52 5.52 9.32
N ALA A 43 -7.86 4.36 9.36
CA ALA A 43 -8.52 3.08 9.63
C ALA A 43 -9.06 3.01 11.07
N ASN A 44 -8.28 3.47 12.05
CA ASN A 44 -8.69 3.50 13.44
C ASN A 44 -9.91 4.42 13.66
N GLU A 45 -9.95 5.58 13.00
CA GLU A 45 -11.10 6.48 13.05
C GLU A 45 -12.36 5.87 12.44
N GLU A 46 -12.24 5.10 11.35
CA GLU A 46 -13.39 4.53 10.63
C GLU A 46 -13.90 3.24 11.28
N PHE A 47 -13.03 2.40 11.83
CA PHE A 47 -13.38 1.06 12.35
C PHE A 47 -13.33 0.95 13.87
N GLY A 48 -12.82 1.96 14.59
CA GLY A 48 -12.84 2.01 16.05
C GLY A 48 -11.90 1.00 16.73
N GLY A 49 -10.72 0.76 16.16
CA GLY A 49 -9.68 -0.12 16.70
C GLY A 49 -8.33 0.58 16.89
N ASP A 50 -7.40 -0.06 17.59
CA ASP A 50 -5.97 0.31 17.60
C ASP A 50 -5.14 -0.90 17.15
N GLU A 51 -5.56 -1.49 16.03
CA GLU A 51 -4.92 -2.66 15.48
C GLU A 51 -3.80 -2.26 14.51
N GLU A 52 -2.74 -3.07 14.47
CA GLU A 52 -1.72 -2.94 13.44
C GLU A 52 -2.31 -3.29 12.08
N LEU A 53 -1.99 -2.47 11.06
CA LEU A 53 -2.37 -2.77 9.69
C LEU A 53 -1.41 -3.80 9.11
N LEU A 54 -1.69 -5.08 9.34
CA LEU A 54 -0.89 -6.18 8.82
C LEU A 54 -1.17 -6.47 7.33
N GLU A 55 -2.39 -6.16 6.87
CA GLU A 55 -2.84 -6.37 5.50
C GLU A 55 -3.70 -5.21 4.98
N LEU A 56 -3.56 -4.90 3.69
CA LEU A 56 -4.37 -3.92 2.96
C LEU A 56 -4.78 -4.53 1.61
N SER A 57 -6.09 -4.63 1.35
CA SER A 57 -6.65 -5.25 0.14
C SER A 57 -6.09 -6.65 -0.16
N GLY A 58 -5.83 -7.44 0.90
CA GLY A 58 -5.27 -8.78 0.82
C GLY A 58 -3.76 -8.84 0.55
N LEU A 59 -3.06 -7.70 0.57
CA LEU A 59 -1.62 -7.59 0.43
C LEU A 59 -0.97 -7.37 1.79
N LYS A 60 0.19 -8.00 2.04
CA LYS A 60 0.92 -7.82 3.30
C LYS A 60 1.48 -6.40 3.38
N VAL A 61 1.45 -5.79 4.56
CA VAL A 61 2.05 -4.48 4.77
C VAL A 61 3.49 -4.63 5.29
N ARG A 62 4.41 -3.83 4.77
CA ARG A 62 5.79 -3.67 5.28
C ARG A 62 6.12 -2.19 5.39
N ILE A 63 6.96 -1.83 6.35
CA ILE A 63 7.33 -0.44 6.61
C ILE A 63 8.80 -0.22 6.25
N VAL A 64 9.09 0.83 5.48
CA VAL A 64 10.44 1.28 5.09
C VAL A 64 10.50 2.80 5.23
N ASP A 65 11.27 3.28 6.21
CA ASP A 65 11.22 4.69 6.64
C ASP A 65 11.56 5.68 5.51
N GLU A 66 12.44 5.30 4.59
CA GLU A 66 12.92 6.11 3.47
C GLU A 66 11.83 6.49 2.45
N LEU A 67 10.69 5.80 2.45
CA LEU A 67 9.57 6.09 1.55
C LEU A 67 8.70 7.27 2.01
N GLY A 68 8.84 7.74 3.25
CA GLY A 68 8.08 8.88 3.77
C GLY A 68 6.56 8.74 3.59
N GLY A 69 5.95 9.70 2.91
CA GLY A 69 4.51 9.74 2.62
C GLY A 69 4.04 8.85 1.46
N ASP A 70 4.88 7.97 0.92
CA ASP A 70 4.54 7.11 -0.22
C ASP A 70 4.39 5.63 0.15
N ALA A 71 3.80 4.87 -0.79
CA ALA A 71 3.76 3.42 -0.73
C ALA A 71 4.07 2.79 -2.09
N LEU A 72 4.62 1.57 -2.05
CA LEU A 72 4.97 0.74 -3.20
C LEU A 72 4.17 -0.56 -3.16
N ILE A 73 3.41 -0.84 -4.20
CA ILE A 73 2.76 -2.13 -4.44
C ILE A 73 3.70 -2.95 -5.31
N MET A 74 4.03 -4.18 -4.92
CA MET A 74 4.99 -4.99 -5.67
C MET A 74 4.72 -6.48 -5.64
N ASP A 75 5.21 -7.17 -6.66
CA ASP A 75 5.51 -8.60 -6.62
C ASP A 75 6.92 -8.79 -6.05
N SER A 76 6.98 -9.25 -4.80
CA SER A 76 8.22 -9.40 -4.04
C SER A 76 9.20 -10.40 -4.66
N ARG A 77 8.73 -11.31 -5.51
CA ARG A 77 9.57 -12.32 -6.19
C ARG A 77 10.17 -11.78 -7.48
N ALA A 78 9.53 -10.80 -8.11
CA ALA A 78 9.95 -10.23 -9.38
C ALA A 78 10.75 -8.92 -9.23
N VAL A 79 10.55 -8.15 -8.14
CA VAL A 79 11.09 -6.79 -7.97
C VAL A 79 12.63 -6.68 -8.08
N GLY A 80 13.36 -7.75 -7.72
CA GLY A 80 14.83 -7.80 -7.84
C GLY A 80 15.34 -8.02 -9.27
N PHE A 81 14.46 -8.37 -10.20
CA PHE A 81 14.79 -8.71 -11.58
C PHE A 81 14.11 -7.76 -12.58
N GLU A 82 12.92 -7.27 -12.23
CA GLU A 82 12.08 -6.46 -13.12
C GLU A 82 11.54 -5.24 -12.39
N ALA A 83 12.03 -4.05 -12.74
CA ALA A 83 11.56 -2.79 -12.16
C ALA A 83 10.05 -2.53 -12.41
N ARG A 84 9.47 -3.16 -13.44
CA ARG A 84 8.04 -3.08 -13.77
C ARG A 84 7.13 -3.81 -12.78
N ALA A 85 7.69 -4.65 -11.91
CA ALA A 85 6.98 -5.34 -10.85
C ALA A 85 6.63 -4.43 -9.65
N ILE A 86 6.84 -3.11 -9.76
CA ILE A 86 6.52 -2.11 -8.73
C ILE A 86 5.54 -1.07 -9.27
N ARG A 87 4.63 -0.61 -8.42
CA ARG A 87 3.84 0.61 -8.60
C ARG A 87 3.97 1.49 -7.37
N ARG A 88 4.19 2.79 -7.56
CA ARG A 88 4.23 3.78 -6.47
C ARG A 88 2.91 4.54 -6.43
N ILE A 89 2.44 4.82 -5.22
CA ILE A 89 1.34 5.73 -4.95
C ILE A 89 1.76 6.76 -3.89
N LYS A 90 1.20 7.97 -3.97
CA LYS A 90 1.38 9.01 -2.97
C LYS A 90 0.26 8.93 -1.94
N VAL A 91 0.59 8.55 -0.72
CA VAL A 91 -0.38 8.29 0.34
C VAL A 91 -0.71 9.59 1.07
N VAL A 92 0.31 10.28 1.58
CA VAL A 92 0.18 11.59 2.25
C VAL A 92 0.38 12.70 1.24
N ARG A 93 -0.47 13.73 1.25
CA ARG A 93 -0.42 14.81 0.25
C ARG A 93 0.34 16.03 0.71
#